data_AF-A0A6J4QFP1-F1
#
_entry.id   AF-A0A6J4QFP1-F1
#
_cell.length_a   1.000
_cell.length_b   1.000
_cell.length_c   1.000
_cell.angle_alpha   90.00
_cell.angle_beta   90.00
_cell.angle_gamma   90.00
#
_symmetry.space_group_name_H-M   'P 1'
#
loop_
_entity.id
_entity.type
_entity.pdbx_description
1 polymer ?
#
loop_
_entity_poly.entity_id
_entity_poly.type
_entity_poly.pdbx_seq_one_letter_code
_entity_poly.pdbx_strand_id
1 'polypeptide(L)' 'MKKLLGRLVILGAVAGAAVAAGAYLRGGTSAKDVAQITFDDGSQSSFASNTPEGEEFADIARKLVEMGI' A
#
# COMPACT_ATOMS: atom_id res chain seq x y z
N MET A 1 10.68 36.85 -16.78
CA MET A 1 11.07 35.77 -15.85
C MET A 1 10.07 35.53 -14.71
N LYS A 2 9.60 36.57 -13.99
CA LYS A 2 8.63 36.41 -12.87
C LYS A 2 7.33 35.66 -13.23
N LYS A 3 6.76 35.90 -14.42
CA LYS A 3 5.53 35.23 -14.89
C LYS A 3 5.72 33.74 -15.24
N LEU A 4 6.94 33.33 -15.61
CA LEU A 4 7.26 31.94 -15.93
C LEU A 4 7.44 31.12 -14.65
N LEU A 5 8.13 31.67 -13.64
CA LEU A 5 8.23 31.03 -12.33
C LEU A 5 6.85 30.84 -11.68
N GLY A 6 5.97 31.86 -11.75
CA GLY A 6 4.61 31.73 -11.21
C GLY A 6 3.81 30.59 -11.85
N ARG A 7 3.94 30.39 -13.17
CA ARG A 7 3.26 29.30 -13.88
C ARG A 7 3.85 27.92 -13.53
N LEU A 8 5.17 27.85 -13.35
CA LEU A 8 5.85 26.63 -12.90
C LEU A 8 5.40 26.21 -11.48
N VAL A 9 5.25 27.17 -10.56
CA VAL A 9 4.75 26.89 -9.21
C VAL A 9 3.31 26.38 -9.24
N ILE A 10 2.45 26.99 -10.05
CA ILE A 10 1.06 26.54 -10.19
C ILE A 10 0.99 25.13 -10.79
N LEU A 11 1.79 24.85 -11.83
CA LEU A 11 1.86 23.52 -12.44
C LEU A 11 2.37 22.46 -11.44
N GLY A 12 3.38 22.79 -10.64
CA GLY A 12 3.87 21.92 -9.58
C GLY A 12 2.81 21.66 -8.50
N ALA A 13 2.06 22.68 -8.10
CA ALA A 13 0.99 22.54 -7.12
C ALA A 13 -0.16 21.67 -7.64
N VAL A 14 -0.58 21.84 -8.90
CA VAL A 14 -1.62 21.00 -9.51
C VAL A 14 -1.15 19.56 -9.67
N ALA A 15 0.10 19.34 -10.12
CA ALA A 15 0.66 18.00 -10.24
C ALA A 15 0.77 17.32 -8.86
N GLY A 16 1.24 18.02 -7.84
CA GLY A 16 1.31 17.51 -6.46
C GLY A 16 -0.07 17.18 -5.89
N ALA A 17 -1.07 18.04 -6.12
CA ALA A 17 -2.44 17.79 -5.70
C ALA A 17 -3.06 16.58 -6.41
N ALA A 18 -2.80 16.40 -7.71
CA ALA A 18 -3.27 15.25 -8.47
C ALA A 18 -2.62 13.94 -7.99
N VAL A 19 -1.32 13.95 -7.69
CA VAL A 19 -0.61 12.79 -7.13
C VAL A 19 -1.12 12.45 -5.73
N ALA A 20 -1.28 13.45 -4.86
CA ALA A 20 -1.79 13.26 -3.51
C ALA A 20 -3.25 12.75 -3.51
N ALA A 21 -4.11 13.31 -4.36
CA ALA A 21 -5.48 12.84 -4.53
C ALA A 21 -5.51 11.41 -5.10
N GLY A 22 -4.66 11.10 -6.08
CA GLY A 22 -4.55 9.74 -6.63
C GLY A 22 -4.03 8.72 -5.62
N ALA A 23 -3.10 9.11 -4.75
CA ALA A 23 -2.61 8.27 -3.66
C ALA A 23 -3.67 8.09 -2.57
N TYR A 24 -4.42 9.14 -2.24
CA TYR A 24 -5.52 9.08 -1.27
C TYR A 24 -6.66 8.18 -1.77
N LEU A 25 -7.03 8.28 -3.04
CA LEU A 25 -8.04 7.42 -3.66
C LEU A 25 -7.56 5.95 -3.78
N ARG A 26 -6.26 5.69 -4.00
CA ARG A 26 -5.68 4.33 -3.94
C ARG A 26 -5.54 3.80 -2.51
N GLY A 27 -5.33 4.69 -1.54
CA GLY A 27 -5.29 4.38 -0.12
C GLY A 27 -6.67 4.08 0.49
N GLY A 28 -7.75 4.30 -0.25
CA GLY A 28 -9.13 4.09 0.20
C GLY A 28 -9.61 2.63 0.23
N THR A 29 -8.90 1.69 -0.39
CA THR A 29 -9.35 0.28 -0.45
C THR A 29 -8.22 -0.69 -0.83
N SER A 30 -6.96 -0.34 -0.54
CA SER A 30 -5.90 -1.35 -0.65
C SER A 30 -6.02 -2.25 0.56
N ALA A 31 -6.55 -3.46 0.34
CA ALA A 31 -6.45 -4.54 1.32
C ALA A 31 -5.00 -4.62 1.78
N LYS A 32 -4.79 -4.53 3.09
CA LYS A 32 -3.45 -4.50 3.63
C LYS A 32 -2.81 -5.85 3.36
N ASP A 33 -1.55 -5.85 2.93
CA ASP A 33 -0.75 -7.07 2.91
C ASP A 33 -0.70 -7.60 4.35
N VAL A 34 -1.19 -8.82 4.56
CA VAL A 34 -1.29 -9.47 5.87
C VAL A 34 -0.29 -10.60 6.03
N ALA A 35 0.22 -11.14 4.93
CA ALA A 35 1.28 -12.15 4.95
C ALA A 35 2.25 -11.95 3.79
N GLN A 36 3.51 -12.31 4.01
CA GLN A 36 4.57 -12.26 3.01
C GLN A 36 5.46 -13.49 3.14
N ILE A 37 5.67 -14.19 2.02
CA ILE A 37 6.58 -15.32 1.93
C ILE A 37 7.85 -14.85 1.22
N THR A 38 9.00 -15.05 1.85
CA THR A 38 10.32 -14.83 1.23
C THR A 38 10.93 -16.17 0.90
N PHE A 39 11.32 -16.36 -0.35
CA PHE A 39 11.94 -17.59 -0.83
C PHE A 39 13.48 -17.50 -0.76
N ASP A 40 14.15 -18.65 -0.80
CA ASP A 40 15.62 -18.74 -0.70
C ASP A 40 16.35 -18.05 -1.86
N ASP A 41 15.69 -17.86 -3.00
CA ASP A 41 16.20 -17.09 -4.15
C ASP A 41 16.05 -15.57 -3.98
N GLY A 42 15.49 -15.12 -2.84
CA GLY A 42 15.24 -13.72 -2.53
C GLY A 42 13.94 -13.16 -3.12
N SER A 43 13.17 -13.97 -3.87
CA SER A 43 11.86 -13.56 -4.34
C SER A 43 10.85 -13.47 -3.20
N GLN A 44 9.82 -12.64 -3.38
CA GLN A 44 8.81 -12.37 -2.36
C GLN A 44 7.41 -12.48 -2.96
N SER A 45 6.49 -13.09 -2.22
CA SER A 45 5.06 -13.13 -2.52
C SER A 45 4.27 -12.54 -1.38
N SER A 46 3.45 -11.53 -1.67
CA SER A 46 2.58 -10.85 -0.70
C SER A 46 1.14 -11.32 -0.87
N PHE A 47 0.45 -11.48 0.26
CA PHE A 47 -0.95 -11.88 0.32
C PHE A 47 -1.76 -10.79 1.02
N ALA A 48 -2.75 -10.25 0.31
CA ALA A 48 -3.58 -9.16 0.78
C ALA A 48 -4.77 -9.68 1.60
N SER A 49 -5.24 -8.89 2.56
CA SER A 49 -6.32 -9.26 3.48
C SER A 49 -7.69 -9.51 2.82
N ASN A 50 -7.81 -9.24 1.51
CA ASN A 50 -9.03 -9.43 0.73
C ASN A 50 -8.94 -10.63 -0.22
N THR A 51 -7.88 -11.43 -0.15
CA THR A 51 -7.79 -12.70 -0.87
C THR A 51 -7.99 -13.86 0.10
N PRO A 52 -8.55 -15.00 -0.34
CA PRO A 52 -8.77 -16.16 0.52
C PRO A 52 -7.48 -16.61 1.23
N GLU A 53 -6.35 -16.57 0.54
CA GLU A 53 -5.05 -16.97 1.08
C GLU A 53 -4.58 -16.02 2.19
N GLY A 54 -4.74 -14.70 1.99
CA GLY A 54 -4.39 -13.71 3.00
C GLY A 54 -5.26 -13.82 4.26
N GLU A 55 -6.55 -14.11 4.09
CA GLU A 55 -7.48 -14.34 5.21
C GLU A 55 -7.09 -15.59 6.01
N GLU A 56 -6.76 -16.70 5.33
CA GLU A 56 -6.32 -17.93 5.97
C GLU A 56 -5.03 -17.72 6.78
N PHE A 57 -4.03 -17.03 6.20
CA PHE A 57 -2.80 -16.70 6.93
C PHE A 57 -3.05 -15.83 8.16
N ALA A 58 -3.93 -14.82 8.05
CA ALA A 58 -4.28 -13.96 9.17
C ALA A 58 -5.00 -14.73 10.29
N ASP A 59 -5.86 -15.68 9.94
CA ASP A 59 -6.58 -16.52 10.89
C ASP A 59 -5.66 -17.53 11.59
N ILE A 60 -4.70 -18.13 10.87
CA ILE A 60 -3.68 -18.98 11.48
C ILE A 60 -2.84 -18.17 12.47
N ALA A 61 -2.38 -16.98 12.06
CA ALA A 61 -1.61 -16.10 12.93
C ALA A 61 -2.41 -15.70 14.18
N ARG A 62 -3.70 -15.39 14.05
CA ARG A 62 -4.58 -15.10 15.19
C ARG A 62 -4.68 -16.28 16.14
N LYS A 63 -4.89 -17.48 15.63
CA LYS A 63 -4.98 -18.71 16.44
C LYS A 63 -3.69 -19.00 17.19
N LEU A 64 -2.52 -18.76 16.59
CA LEU A 64 -1.23 -18.92 17.27
C LEU A 64 -1.11 -17.99 18.49
N VAL A 65 -1.48 -16.72 18.31
CA VAL A 65 -1.50 -15.74 19.40
C VAL A 65 -2.50 -16.13 20.49
N GLU A 66 -3.70 -16.61 20.13
CA GLU A 66 -4.71 -17.08 21.08
C GLU A 66 -4.24 -18.31 21.87
N MET A 67 -3.44 -19.18 21.24
CA MET A 67 -2.79 -20.32 21.91
C MET A 67 -1.59 -19.89 22.77
N GLY A 68 -1.17 -18.63 22.72
CA GLY A 68 -0.05 -18.08 23.49
C GLY A 68 1.32 -18.51 22.98
N ILE A 69 1.42 -18.84 21.69
CA ILE A 69 2.68 -19.16 20.99
C ILE A 69 3.19 -17.92 20.25
#